data_AF-A0A929INA9-F1
#
_entry.id   AF-A0A929INA9-F1
#
_cell.length_a   1.000
_cell.length_b   1.000
_cell.length_c   1.000
_cell.angle_alpha   90.00
_cell.angle_beta   90.00
_cell.angle_gamma   90.00
#
_symmetry.space_group_name_H-M   'P 1'
#
loop_
_entity.id
_entity.type
_entity.pdbx_description
1 polymer ?
#
loop_
_entity_poly.entity_id
_entity_poly.type
_entity_poly.pdbx_seq_one_letter_code
_entity_poly.pdbx_strand_id
1 'polypeptide(L)'
;MHHPITSETRLAGAATRLYRRFFQPDDPHGWADYHSVEQPDGCFWIHTHGLRRWGLAELELTGVPHDMRGHAHQLMFAIIENLKPAGAARADGDIEGVFSMPGQNFRQMATLRPAPREDSKHSTIMRIVDWDRPVESGFPARLFASHIAAWAELAGDPAQKEAMCRRALAIFPGYFLEMFAWAGMDNREADFTDLQHRANLSVYLSLAEALFAQGRGAEAIGYLEEAIARCPGWGQTHRAWLIAKYRRKDAFMNFWRDADIAEICARIRPANTTGPLPKLKANRTTSKKRKTQGAKRSA
;
A
#
# COMPACT_ATOMS: atom_id res chain seq x y z
N MET A 1 36.81 7.58 -15.39
CA MET A 1 35.46 7.90 -15.92
C MET A 1 34.69 8.54 -14.78
N HIS A 2 34.45 9.85 -14.84
CA HIS A 2 33.79 10.59 -13.76
C HIS A 2 32.28 10.39 -13.86
N HIS A 3 31.70 9.68 -12.91
CA HIS A 3 30.25 9.54 -12.80
C HIS A 3 29.67 10.85 -12.21
N PRO A 4 28.63 11.44 -12.82
CA PRO A 4 28.02 12.65 -12.30
C PRO A 4 27.36 12.34 -10.96
N ILE A 5 27.81 13.05 -9.92
CA ILE A 5 27.24 12.99 -8.57
C ILE A 5 25.96 13.82 -8.61
N THR A 6 24.82 13.16 -8.71
CA THR A 6 23.53 13.75 -8.36
C THR A 6 23.08 13.08 -7.08
N SER A 7 23.30 13.77 -5.94
CA SER A 7 22.90 13.36 -4.58
C SER A 7 23.26 11.90 -4.21
N GLU A 8 24.51 11.68 -3.77
CA GLU A 8 25.02 10.49 -3.06
C GLU A 8 24.63 9.09 -3.60
N THR A 9 24.37 8.95 -4.90
CA THR A 9 24.16 7.65 -5.55
C THR A 9 25.27 7.42 -6.59
N ARG A 10 25.93 6.25 -6.54
CA ARG A 10 26.96 5.87 -7.53
C ARG A 10 26.56 4.62 -8.29
N LEU A 11 26.72 4.65 -9.61
CA LEU A 11 26.63 3.47 -10.48
C LEU A 11 28.05 2.99 -10.78
N ALA A 12 28.32 1.70 -10.58
CA ALA A 12 29.62 1.10 -10.92
C ALA A 12 29.45 -0.24 -11.68
N GLY A 13 30.42 -0.55 -12.54
CA GLY A 13 30.26 -1.63 -13.52
C GLY A 13 29.21 -1.26 -14.58
N ALA A 14 28.79 -2.20 -15.43
CA ALA A 14 27.77 -1.99 -16.46
C ALA A 14 26.34 -1.80 -15.86
N ALA A 15 26.18 -0.88 -14.90
CA ALA A 15 24.98 -0.64 -14.09
C ALA A 15 24.54 -1.82 -13.20
N THR A 16 25.44 -2.76 -12.89
CA THR A 16 25.18 -3.92 -12.03
C THR A 16 25.26 -3.61 -10.53
N ARG A 17 25.87 -2.49 -10.15
CA ARG A 17 26.00 -2.07 -8.74
C ARG A 17 25.53 -0.65 -8.53
N LEU A 18 24.72 -0.48 -7.50
CA LEU A 18 24.20 0.79 -7.03
C LEU A 18 24.68 0.99 -5.59
N TYR A 19 25.23 2.16 -5.29
CA TYR A 19 25.67 2.51 -3.95
C TYR A 19 24.84 3.67 -3.43
N ARG A 20 24.31 3.55 -2.20
CA ARG A 20 23.59 4.64 -1.52
C ARG A 20 24.02 4.77 -0.06
N ARG A 21 24.04 6.00 0.43
CA ARG A 21 24.37 6.38 1.80
C ARG A 21 23.11 6.59 2.63
N PHE A 22 23.04 6.04 3.85
CA PHE A 22 21.81 6.01 4.65
C PHE A 22 21.89 6.70 6.02
N PHE A 23 23.00 6.59 6.74
CA PHE A 23 23.00 6.88 8.17
C PHE A 23 23.83 8.08 8.61
N GLN A 24 24.92 8.44 7.91
CA GLN A 24 25.69 9.68 8.15
C GLN A 24 26.42 10.19 6.88
N PRO A 25 26.26 11.47 6.48
CA PRO A 25 26.96 12.11 5.35
C PRO A 25 28.47 12.29 5.52
N ASP A 26 29.06 11.92 6.65
CA ASP A 26 30.51 11.99 6.87
C ASP A 26 31.19 10.62 7.10
N ASP A 27 30.42 9.53 7.25
CA ASP A 27 30.97 8.18 7.38
C ASP A 27 31.57 7.68 6.04
N PRO A 28 32.90 7.53 5.90
CA PRO A 28 33.55 7.07 4.68
C PRO A 28 33.21 5.61 4.33
N HIS A 29 32.63 4.85 5.28
CA HIS A 29 32.17 3.47 5.12
C HIS A 29 30.64 3.37 5.00
N GLY A 30 29.94 4.52 4.88
CA GLY A 30 28.49 4.72 4.91
C GLY A 30 27.64 4.10 3.78
N TRP A 31 28.19 3.21 2.95
CA TRP A 31 27.56 2.77 1.68
C TRP A 31 26.98 1.36 1.76
N ALA A 32 25.69 1.23 1.46
CA ALA A 32 25.10 -0.06 1.12
C ALA A 32 25.30 -0.31 -0.38
N ASP A 33 25.78 -1.49 -0.72
CA ASP A 33 25.97 -1.94 -2.11
C ASP A 33 24.78 -2.80 -2.52
N TYR A 34 24.17 -2.50 -3.66
CA TYR A 34 23.01 -3.21 -4.19
C TYR A 34 23.39 -3.91 -5.48
N HIS A 35 23.23 -5.23 -5.49
CA HIS A 35 23.60 -6.07 -6.62
C HIS A 35 22.33 -6.55 -7.30
N SER A 36 22.32 -6.53 -8.63
CA SER A 36 21.31 -7.18 -9.44
C SER A 36 21.97 -8.28 -10.25
N VAL A 37 21.57 -9.52 -10.00
CA VAL A 37 22.08 -10.71 -10.67
C VAL A 37 20.95 -11.33 -11.47
N GLU A 38 21.13 -11.44 -12.78
CA GLU A 38 20.18 -12.12 -13.65
C GLU A 38 20.20 -13.62 -13.35
N GLN A 39 19.01 -14.21 -13.21
CA GLN A 39 18.80 -15.61 -12.92
C GLN A 39 18.43 -16.37 -14.21
N PRO A 40 18.61 -17.71 -14.27
CA PRO A 40 18.31 -18.50 -15.46
C PRO A 40 16.87 -18.41 -15.97
N ASP A 41 15.93 -18.01 -15.11
CA ASP A 41 14.51 -17.81 -15.43
C ASP A 41 14.21 -16.42 -16.03
N GLY A 42 15.23 -15.60 -16.29
CA GLY A 42 15.10 -14.25 -16.83
C GLY A 42 14.65 -13.21 -15.81
N CYS A 43 14.56 -13.57 -14.52
CA CYS A 43 14.30 -12.63 -13.43
C CYS A 43 15.61 -12.14 -12.80
N PHE A 44 15.51 -11.12 -11.96
CA PHE A 44 16.60 -10.65 -11.12
C PHE A 44 16.51 -11.18 -9.69
N TRP A 45 17.67 -11.59 -9.18
CA TRP A 45 17.96 -11.61 -7.75
C TRP A 45 18.62 -10.28 -7.38
N ILE A 46 17.99 -9.56 -6.46
CA ILE A 46 18.47 -8.25 -6.00
C ILE A 46 18.80 -8.37 -4.52
N HIS A 47 20.00 -7.99 -4.11
CA HIS A 47 20.42 -8.10 -2.71
C HIS A 47 21.37 -6.98 -2.30
N THR A 48 21.49 -6.77 -0.99
CA THR A 48 22.42 -5.80 -0.41
C THR A 48 23.68 -6.45 0.13
N HIS A 49 24.74 -5.64 0.21
CA HIS A 49 25.92 -5.90 1.04
C HIS A 49 26.26 -4.67 1.89
N GLY A 50 26.82 -4.92 3.06
CA GLY A 50 27.39 -3.89 3.93
C GLY A 50 26.45 -3.38 5.02
N LEU A 51 25.18 -3.82 5.05
CA LEU A 51 24.20 -3.43 6.06
C LEU A 51 24.62 -3.87 7.48
N ARG A 52 25.37 -4.97 7.60
CA ARG A 52 25.88 -5.48 8.88
C ARG A 52 26.71 -4.47 9.67
N ARG A 53 27.36 -3.50 8.99
CA ARG A 53 28.14 -2.44 9.64
C ARG A 53 27.28 -1.54 10.52
N TRP A 54 25.98 -1.47 10.27
CA TRP A 54 24.99 -0.74 11.06
C TRP A 54 24.14 -1.66 11.95
N GLY A 55 24.58 -2.92 12.15
CA GLY A 55 23.82 -3.90 12.91
C GLY A 55 22.52 -4.37 12.23
N LEU A 56 22.40 -4.16 10.92
CA LEU A 56 21.25 -4.58 10.12
C LEU A 56 21.56 -5.87 9.36
N ALA A 57 20.53 -6.68 9.13
CA ALA A 57 20.65 -7.83 8.24
C ALA A 57 20.79 -7.39 6.79
N GLU A 58 21.56 -8.15 6.00
CA GLU A 58 21.52 -8.00 4.55
C GLU A 58 20.15 -8.44 4.01
N LEU A 59 19.67 -7.79 2.96
CA LEU A 59 18.34 -8.03 2.42
C LEU A 59 18.42 -8.61 1.02
N GLU A 60 17.45 -9.46 0.65
CA GLU A 60 17.26 -9.87 -0.75
C GLU A 60 15.79 -9.82 -1.20
N LEU A 61 15.64 -9.69 -2.51
CA LEU A 61 14.43 -9.88 -3.30
C LEU A 61 14.76 -10.89 -4.41
N THR A 62 13.87 -11.83 -4.66
CA THR A 62 14.04 -12.87 -5.69
C THR A 62 12.90 -12.84 -6.70
N GLY A 63 13.14 -13.32 -7.93
CA GLY A 63 12.10 -13.37 -8.95
C GLY A 63 11.66 -11.99 -9.43
N VAL A 64 12.49 -10.95 -9.30
CA VAL A 64 12.12 -9.59 -9.68
C VAL A 64 12.09 -9.48 -11.21
N PRO A 65 10.96 -9.11 -11.84
CA PRO A 65 10.89 -8.94 -13.29
C PRO A 65 11.87 -7.87 -13.79
N HIS A 66 12.39 -8.03 -15.01
CA HIS A 66 13.43 -7.16 -15.55
C HIS A 66 13.01 -5.67 -15.61
N ASP A 67 11.75 -5.40 -15.95
CA ASP A 67 11.17 -4.06 -15.99
C ASP A 67 10.98 -3.44 -14.59
N MET A 68 11.01 -4.25 -13.53
CA MET A 68 10.80 -3.84 -12.14
C MET A 68 12.09 -3.60 -11.36
N ARG A 69 13.27 -3.74 -11.99
CA ARG A 69 14.58 -3.54 -11.32
C ARG A 69 14.68 -2.20 -10.59
N GLY A 70 14.25 -1.11 -11.25
CA GLY A 70 14.30 0.24 -10.65
C GLY A 70 13.40 0.38 -9.42
N HIS A 71 12.18 -0.18 -9.48
CA HIS A 71 11.25 -0.20 -8.34
C HIS A 71 11.78 -1.06 -7.20
N ALA A 72 12.46 -2.17 -7.50
CA ALA A 72 13.06 -3.01 -6.48
C ALA A 72 14.14 -2.28 -5.69
N HIS A 73 15.03 -1.53 -6.37
CA HIS A 73 16.02 -0.70 -5.68
C HIS A 73 15.37 0.37 -4.81
N GLN A 74 14.36 1.10 -5.34
CA GLN A 74 13.62 2.11 -4.58
C GLN A 74 12.93 1.53 -3.34
N LEU A 75 12.29 0.37 -3.49
CA LEU A 75 11.64 -0.34 -2.39
C LEU A 75 12.65 -0.77 -1.32
N MET A 76 13.79 -1.35 -1.71
CA MET A 76 14.84 -1.72 -0.75
C MET A 76 15.37 -0.50 0.00
N PHE A 77 15.54 0.64 -0.68
CA PHE A 77 15.93 1.90 -0.04
C PHE A 77 14.93 2.31 1.04
N ALA A 78 13.64 2.34 0.69
CA ALA A 78 12.59 2.70 1.63
C ALA A 78 12.54 1.74 2.83
N ILE A 79 12.72 0.44 2.61
CA ILE A 79 12.77 -0.55 3.70
C ILE A 79 13.95 -0.26 4.63
N ILE A 80 15.16 -0.09 4.08
CA ILE A 80 16.37 0.15 4.87
C ILE A 80 16.29 1.46 5.68
N GLU A 81 15.72 2.51 5.11
CA GLU A 81 15.48 3.78 5.83
C GLU A 81 14.52 3.61 7.02
N ASN A 82 13.56 2.68 6.93
CA ASN A 82 12.61 2.40 8.00
C ASN A 82 13.11 1.39 9.03
N LEU A 83 14.11 0.56 8.69
CA LEU A 83 14.82 -0.31 9.62
C LEU A 83 15.77 0.52 10.51
N LYS A 84 15.20 1.27 11.46
CA LYS A 84 15.99 2.05 12.43
C LYS A 84 16.91 1.14 13.26
N PRO A 85 18.11 1.60 13.66
CA PRO A 85 19.09 0.80 14.41
C PRO A 85 18.60 0.21 15.75
N ALA A 86 17.52 0.74 16.33
CA ALA A 86 16.98 0.28 17.61
C ALA A 86 16.10 -0.99 17.52
N GLY A 87 15.74 -1.43 16.31
CA GLY A 87 14.97 -2.64 16.06
C GLY A 87 15.58 -3.38 14.89
N ALA A 88 16.64 -4.15 15.13
CA ALA A 88 17.26 -5.00 14.11
C ALA A 88 16.17 -5.81 13.37
N ALA A 89 16.26 -5.87 12.05
CA ALA A 89 15.49 -6.78 11.21
C ALA A 89 15.60 -8.20 11.79
N ARG A 90 14.57 -8.67 12.49
CA ARG A 90 14.54 -10.01 13.07
C ARG A 90 14.05 -10.99 12.02
N ALA A 91 14.53 -12.23 12.13
CA ALA A 91 13.90 -13.34 11.45
C ALA A 91 12.42 -13.40 11.80
N ASP A 92 11.60 -13.59 10.77
CA ASP A 92 10.14 -13.65 10.84
C ASP A 92 9.48 -12.36 11.36
N GLY A 93 10.21 -11.24 11.29
CA GLY A 93 9.69 -9.91 11.60
C GLY A 93 8.91 -9.33 10.43
N ASP A 94 7.73 -8.77 10.72
CA ASP A 94 6.96 -8.01 9.75
C ASP A 94 7.54 -6.59 9.58
N ILE A 95 7.61 -6.16 8.33
CA ILE A 95 7.87 -4.78 7.95
C ILE A 95 6.54 -4.18 7.53
N GLU A 96 6.21 -3.04 8.13
CA GLU A 96 5.05 -2.26 7.76
C GLU A 96 5.46 -0.82 7.48
N GLY A 97 4.99 -0.30 6.35
CA GLY A 97 5.04 1.11 6.00
C GLY A 97 3.68 1.58 5.51
N VAL A 98 3.31 2.80 5.87
CA VAL A 98 2.13 3.47 5.30
C VAL A 98 2.63 4.65 4.48
N PHE A 99 2.34 4.59 3.17
CA PHE A 99 2.58 5.70 2.26
C PHE A 99 1.29 6.51 2.18
N SER A 100 1.27 7.61 2.92
CA SER A 100 0.11 8.51 2.97
C SER A 100 0.21 9.56 1.88
N MET A 101 -0.79 9.61 1.01
CA MET A 101 -0.96 10.62 -0.03
C MET A 101 -2.27 11.39 0.22
N PRO A 102 -2.42 12.62 -0.31
CA PRO A 102 -3.68 13.34 -0.19
C PRO A 102 -4.86 12.51 -0.71
N GLY A 103 -5.71 12.03 0.22
CA GLY A 103 -6.93 11.28 -0.11
C GLY A 103 -6.78 9.76 -0.23
N GLN A 104 -5.57 9.20 -0.14
CA GLN A 104 -5.35 7.75 -0.18
C GLN A 104 -4.11 7.32 0.64
N ASN A 105 -4.20 6.18 1.32
CA ASN A 105 -3.06 5.55 1.97
C ASN A 105 -2.75 4.22 1.28
N PHE A 106 -1.47 3.91 1.10
CA PHE A 106 -1.01 2.62 0.61
C PHE A 106 -0.22 1.94 1.72
N ARG A 107 -0.77 0.84 2.24
CA ARG A 107 -0.08 0.01 3.22
C ARG A 107 0.83 -0.96 2.47
N GLN A 108 2.13 -0.86 2.74
CA GLN A 108 3.14 -1.79 2.27
C GLN A 108 3.48 -2.71 3.44
N MET A 109 3.19 -4.00 3.28
CA MET A 109 3.48 -5.01 4.28
C MET A 109 4.33 -6.10 3.66
N ALA A 110 5.35 -6.51 4.39
CA ALA A 110 6.25 -7.59 4.01
C ALA A 110 6.64 -8.36 5.26
N THR A 111 7.14 -9.58 5.08
CA THR A 111 7.78 -10.33 6.17
C THR A 111 9.23 -10.60 5.79
N LEU A 112 10.14 -10.49 6.76
CA LEU A 112 11.52 -10.89 6.60
C LEU A 112 11.69 -12.36 6.96
N ARG A 113 12.17 -13.16 6.02
CA ARG A 113 12.42 -14.59 6.24
C ARG A 113 13.90 -14.90 6.04
N PRO A 114 14.52 -15.79 6.82
CA PRO A 114 15.90 -16.24 6.57
C PRO A 114 16.01 -16.84 5.17
N ALA A 115 16.89 -16.31 4.33
CA ALA A 115 17.05 -16.81 2.97
C ALA A 115 17.70 -18.21 2.99
N PRO A 116 17.18 -19.19 2.22
CA PRO A 116 17.75 -20.53 2.13
C PRO A 116 19.00 -20.50 1.22
N ARG A 117 20.11 -19.97 1.74
CA ARG A 117 21.39 -19.88 1.02
C ARG A 117 22.43 -20.77 1.69
N GLU A 118 23.02 -21.67 0.91
CA GLU A 118 24.08 -22.58 1.37
C GLU A 118 25.47 -21.89 1.45
N ASP A 119 25.65 -20.78 0.73
CA ASP A 119 26.90 -20.02 0.77
C ASP A 119 27.09 -19.34 2.13
N SER A 120 28.23 -19.65 2.77
CA SER A 120 28.62 -19.07 4.06
C SER A 120 28.68 -17.54 4.05
N LYS A 121 28.90 -16.90 2.89
CA LYS A 121 28.87 -15.44 2.74
C LYS A 121 27.46 -14.85 2.79
N HIS A 122 26.45 -15.65 2.49
CA HIS A 122 25.04 -15.24 2.35
C HIS A 122 24.11 -15.85 3.41
N SER A 123 24.67 -16.59 4.38
CA SER A 123 23.92 -17.32 5.42
C SER A 123 23.10 -16.47 6.37
N THR A 124 23.26 -15.14 6.37
CA THR A 124 22.46 -14.22 7.20
C THR A 124 21.61 -13.26 6.38
N ILE A 125 21.46 -13.50 5.07
CA ILE A 125 20.57 -12.68 4.24
C ILE A 125 19.13 -12.96 4.67
N MET A 126 18.35 -11.89 4.79
CA MET A 126 16.92 -11.91 5.00
C MET A 126 16.21 -11.64 3.68
N ARG A 127 15.39 -12.58 3.22
CA ARG A 127 14.51 -12.39 2.07
C ARG A 127 13.28 -11.60 2.48
N ILE A 128 12.98 -10.58 1.70
CA ILE A 128 11.72 -9.83 1.79
C ILE A 128 10.68 -10.60 0.97
N VAL A 129 9.62 -11.06 1.63
CA VAL A 129 8.47 -11.70 0.99
C VAL A 129 7.20 -10.91 1.25
N ASP A 130 6.15 -11.18 0.46
CA ASP A 130 4.82 -10.66 0.76
C ASP A 130 4.41 -11.05 2.18
N TRP A 131 3.66 -10.17 2.84
CA TRP A 131 3.22 -10.42 4.22
C TRP A 131 2.52 -11.77 4.36
N ASP A 132 2.91 -12.50 5.41
CA ASP A 132 2.45 -13.86 5.74
C ASP A 132 2.73 -14.92 4.66
N ARG A 133 3.68 -14.65 3.75
CA ARG A 133 4.16 -15.65 2.79
C ARG A 133 5.39 -16.39 3.32
N PRO A 134 5.58 -17.65 2.88
CA PRO A 134 6.78 -18.40 3.17
C PRO A 134 7.95 -17.91 2.32
N VAL A 135 9.18 -18.29 2.68
CA VAL A 135 10.40 -17.79 2.00
C VAL A 135 10.50 -18.23 0.54
N GLU A 136 9.83 -19.31 0.18
CA GLU A 136 9.77 -19.89 -1.17
C GLU A 136 8.82 -19.13 -2.10
N SER A 137 8.05 -18.15 -1.60
CA SER A 137 7.04 -17.43 -2.38
C SER A 137 7.58 -16.58 -3.53
N GLY A 138 8.91 -16.40 -3.63
CA GLY A 138 9.55 -15.74 -4.76
C GLY A 138 9.32 -14.23 -4.78
N PHE A 139 8.70 -13.73 -5.83
CA PHE A 139 8.47 -12.30 -6.05
C PHE A 139 7.38 -11.75 -5.11
N PRO A 140 7.66 -10.73 -4.28
CA PRO A 140 6.67 -10.15 -3.37
C PRO A 140 5.72 -9.21 -4.12
N ALA A 141 4.79 -9.81 -4.87
CA ALA A 141 3.90 -9.13 -5.79
C ALA A 141 3.02 -8.08 -5.11
N ARG A 142 2.47 -8.37 -3.92
CA ARG A 142 1.61 -7.42 -3.18
C ARG A 142 2.41 -6.20 -2.77
N LEU A 143 3.60 -6.41 -2.21
CA LEU A 143 4.49 -5.33 -1.79
C LEU A 143 4.86 -4.42 -2.97
N PHE A 144 5.23 -5.01 -4.12
CA PHE A 144 5.58 -4.26 -5.33
C PHE A 144 4.38 -3.48 -5.89
N ALA A 145 3.20 -4.09 -5.94
CA ALA A 145 2.01 -3.41 -6.43
C ALA A 145 1.64 -2.21 -5.55
N SER A 146 1.65 -2.38 -4.21
CA SER A 146 1.45 -1.28 -3.28
C SER A 146 2.51 -0.18 -3.42
N HIS A 147 3.76 -0.55 -3.72
CA HIS A 147 4.84 0.40 -3.94
C HIS A 147 4.66 1.22 -5.21
N ILE A 148 4.39 0.57 -6.33
CA ILE A 148 4.15 1.23 -7.62
C ILE A 148 2.92 2.13 -7.52
N ALA A 149 1.87 1.67 -6.85
CA ALA A 149 0.66 2.45 -6.62
C ALA A 149 0.93 3.73 -5.81
N ALA A 150 1.71 3.64 -4.73
CA ALA A 150 2.09 4.81 -3.94
C ALA A 150 2.86 5.85 -4.77
N TRP A 151 3.76 5.40 -5.65
CA TRP A 151 4.48 6.29 -6.55
C TRP A 151 3.62 6.85 -7.69
N ALA A 152 2.59 6.12 -8.13
CA ALA A 152 1.67 6.60 -9.15
C ALA A 152 0.95 7.88 -8.70
N GLU A 153 0.68 8.03 -7.40
CA GLU A 153 0.10 9.25 -6.84
C GLU A 153 1.03 10.47 -6.89
N LEU A 154 2.34 10.26 -7.05
CA LEU A 154 3.32 11.33 -7.21
C LEU A 154 3.52 11.70 -8.69
N ALA A 155 2.95 10.94 -9.63
CA ALA A 155 3.06 11.24 -11.05
C ALA A 155 2.17 12.44 -11.39
N GLY A 156 2.79 13.53 -11.85
CA GLY A 156 2.07 14.72 -12.33
C GLY A 156 1.40 14.52 -13.70
N ASP A 157 1.88 13.57 -14.50
CA ASP A 157 1.31 13.22 -15.80
C ASP A 157 0.25 12.10 -15.65
N PRO A 158 -1.02 12.35 -16.04
CA PRO A 158 -2.07 11.34 -16.01
C PRO A 158 -1.75 10.07 -16.81
N ALA A 159 -1.02 10.15 -17.92
CA ALA A 159 -0.68 8.97 -18.73
C ALA A 159 0.34 8.09 -17.99
N GLN A 160 1.33 8.71 -17.34
CA GLN A 160 2.27 8.02 -16.46
C GLN A 160 1.55 7.38 -15.27
N LYS A 161 0.65 8.10 -14.58
CA LYS A 161 -0.15 7.56 -13.47
C LYS A 161 -0.94 6.33 -13.91
N GLU A 162 -1.62 6.40 -15.07
CA GLU A 162 -2.33 5.25 -15.65
C GLU A 162 -1.41 4.05 -15.87
N ALA A 163 -0.27 4.23 -16.54
CA ALA A 163 0.65 3.14 -16.84
C ALA A 163 1.14 2.43 -15.57
N MET A 164 1.46 3.21 -14.53
CA MET A 164 1.88 2.68 -13.23
C MET A 164 0.75 1.93 -12.52
N CYS A 165 -0.46 2.49 -12.48
CA CYS A 165 -1.61 1.81 -11.88
C CYS A 165 -1.96 0.50 -12.61
N ARG A 166 -1.92 0.48 -13.95
CA ARG A 166 -2.13 -0.75 -14.72
C ARG A 166 -1.06 -1.79 -14.41
N ARG A 167 0.21 -1.38 -14.29
CA ARG A 167 1.30 -2.29 -13.94
C ARG A 167 1.10 -2.87 -12.53
N ALA A 168 0.72 -2.04 -11.57
CA ALA A 168 0.39 -2.49 -10.22
C ALA A 168 -0.75 -3.53 -10.22
N LEU A 169 -1.83 -3.30 -10.98
CA LEU A 169 -2.94 -4.27 -11.10
C LEU A 169 -2.54 -5.55 -11.84
N ALA A 170 -1.67 -5.47 -12.84
CA ALA A 170 -1.16 -6.63 -13.56
C ALA A 170 -0.28 -7.53 -12.66
N ILE A 171 0.46 -6.93 -11.73
CA ILE A 171 1.24 -7.66 -10.72
C ILE A 171 0.30 -8.25 -9.67
N PHE A 172 -0.64 -7.44 -9.18
CA PHE A 172 -1.51 -7.81 -8.09
C PHE A 172 -2.87 -7.10 -8.18
N PRO A 173 -3.90 -7.76 -8.71
CA PRO A 173 -5.21 -7.14 -8.93
C PRO A 173 -6.04 -6.98 -7.64
N GLY A 174 -5.54 -7.47 -6.50
CA GLY A 174 -6.29 -7.55 -5.25
C GLY A 174 -7.16 -8.80 -5.15
N TYR A 175 -7.44 -9.29 -3.93
CA TYR A 175 -8.28 -10.49 -3.71
C TYR A 175 -9.19 -10.37 -2.48
N PHE A 176 -9.90 -9.24 -2.33
CA PHE A 176 -10.76 -8.98 -1.16
C PHE A 176 -11.63 -10.19 -0.71
N LEU A 177 -12.21 -10.94 -1.65
CA LEU A 177 -13.04 -12.12 -1.35
C LEU A 177 -12.24 -13.33 -0.83
N GLU A 178 -11.01 -13.55 -1.31
CA GLU A 178 -10.17 -14.66 -0.83
C GLU A 178 -9.58 -14.36 0.56
N MET A 179 -9.28 -13.09 0.88
CA MET A 179 -8.90 -12.67 2.24
C MET A 179 -10.00 -12.98 3.25
N PHE A 180 -11.24 -12.69 2.88
CA PHE A 180 -12.40 -12.90 3.75
C PHE A 180 -12.64 -14.39 4.01
N ALA A 181 -12.49 -15.23 2.97
CA ALA A 181 -12.65 -16.67 3.07
C ALA A 181 -11.59 -17.33 3.96
N TRP A 182 -10.34 -16.83 3.94
CA TRP A 182 -9.23 -17.40 4.70
C TRP A 182 -9.21 -16.98 6.18
N ALA A 183 -9.61 -15.76 6.47
CA ALA A 183 -9.36 -15.20 7.79
C ALA A 183 -10.34 -15.70 8.87
N GLY A 184 -11.37 -16.49 8.51
CA GLY A 184 -12.41 -16.92 9.44
C GLY A 184 -13.08 -15.76 10.19
N MET A 185 -12.95 -14.54 9.66
CA MET A 185 -13.36 -13.31 10.33
C MET A 185 -14.87 -13.19 10.28
N ASP A 186 -15.51 -13.11 11.44
CA ASP A 186 -16.90 -12.70 11.53
C ASP A 186 -17.02 -11.27 10.97
N ASN A 187 -17.95 -11.07 10.03
CA ASN A 187 -18.20 -9.81 9.30
C ASN A 187 -18.40 -8.58 10.22
N ARG A 188 -18.59 -8.79 11.52
CA ARG A 188 -18.93 -7.76 12.50
C ARG A 188 -17.72 -7.08 13.16
N GLU A 189 -16.53 -7.68 13.10
CA GLU A 189 -15.32 -7.14 13.76
C GLU A 189 -14.22 -6.69 12.79
N ALA A 190 -14.36 -6.98 11.51
CA ALA A 190 -13.36 -6.57 10.52
C ALA A 190 -13.40 -5.05 10.31
N ASP A 191 -12.30 -4.36 10.64
CA ASP A 191 -12.09 -3.00 10.17
C ASP A 191 -11.88 -3.04 8.65
N PHE A 192 -12.97 -2.79 7.93
CA PHE A 192 -12.98 -2.75 6.46
C PHE A 192 -12.00 -1.73 5.89
N THR A 193 -11.58 -0.73 6.67
CA THR A 193 -10.56 0.25 6.26
C THR A 193 -9.21 -0.44 6.05
N ASP A 194 -8.85 -1.39 6.92
CA ASP A 194 -7.61 -2.15 6.78
C ASP A 194 -7.68 -3.13 5.60
N LEU A 195 -8.83 -3.79 5.42
CA LEU A 195 -9.04 -4.70 4.30
C LEU A 195 -9.01 -3.99 2.93
N GLN A 196 -9.44 -2.73 2.85
CA GLN A 196 -9.36 -1.94 1.63
C GLN A 196 -7.92 -1.73 1.17
N HIS A 197 -7.02 -1.42 2.12
CA HIS A 197 -5.61 -1.25 1.83
C HIS A 197 -4.96 -2.58 1.43
N ARG A 198 -5.32 -3.68 2.11
CA ARG A 198 -4.76 -5.02 1.84
C ARG A 198 -5.22 -5.60 0.50
N ALA A 199 -6.39 -5.19 0.01
CA ALA A 199 -6.95 -5.65 -1.26
C ALA A 199 -6.51 -4.81 -2.47
N ASN A 200 -5.57 -3.87 -2.32
CA ASN A 200 -5.05 -3.04 -3.41
C ASN A 200 -6.14 -2.24 -4.16
N LEU A 201 -7.27 -1.96 -3.49
CA LEU A 201 -8.44 -1.38 -4.13
C LEU A 201 -8.22 0.09 -4.50
N SER A 202 -7.40 0.81 -3.72
CA SER A 202 -6.98 2.19 -3.99
C SER A 202 -6.47 2.37 -5.43
N VAL A 203 -5.79 1.37 -5.99
CA VAL A 203 -5.25 1.42 -7.35
C VAL A 203 -6.32 1.56 -8.42
N TYR A 204 -7.49 0.94 -8.23
CA TYR A 204 -8.61 1.08 -9.17
C TYR A 204 -9.15 2.50 -9.18
N LEU A 205 -9.25 3.13 -7.99
CA LEU A 205 -9.68 4.52 -7.87
C LEU A 205 -8.67 5.46 -8.52
N SER A 206 -7.38 5.29 -8.22
CA SER A 206 -6.29 6.06 -8.83
C SER A 206 -6.23 5.92 -10.35
N LEU A 207 -6.45 4.72 -10.87
CA LEU A 207 -6.53 4.46 -12.30
C LEU A 207 -7.73 5.17 -12.92
N ALA A 208 -8.90 5.10 -12.28
CA ALA A 208 -10.08 5.80 -12.74
C ALA A 208 -9.86 7.33 -12.78
N GLU A 209 -9.24 7.91 -11.76
CA GLU A 209 -8.87 9.33 -11.74
C GLU A 209 -7.95 9.72 -12.91
N ALA A 210 -6.90 8.92 -13.15
CA ALA A 210 -5.98 9.14 -14.27
C ALA A 210 -6.71 9.09 -15.62
N LEU A 211 -7.60 8.11 -15.79
CA LEU A 211 -8.42 7.98 -17.00
C LEU A 211 -9.41 9.14 -17.17
N PHE A 212 -10.02 9.63 -16.09
CA PHE A 212 -10.88 10.82 -16.15
C PHE A 212 -10.10 12.06 -16.58
N ALA A 213 -8.90 12.27 -16.04
CA ALA A 213 -8.04 13.39 -16.42
C ALA A 213 -7.66 13.37 -17.91
N GLN A 214 -7.63 12.18 -18.52
CA GLN A 214 -7.41 11.99 -19.95
C GLN A 214 -8.71 12.01 -20.79
N GLY A 215 -9.87 12.31 -20.20
CA GLY A 215 -11.15 12.31 -20.91
C GLY A 215 -11.75 10.91 -21.18
N ARG A 216 -11.09 9.83 -20.74
CA ARG A 216 -11.50 8.42 -20.93
C ARG A 216 -12.50 7.95 -19.86
N GLY A 217 -13.51 8.76 -19.59
CA GLY A 217 -14.41 8.55 -18.45
C GLY A 217 -15.27 7.27 -18.51
N ALA A 218 -15.55 6.72 -19.69
CA ALA A 218 -16.32 5.48 -19.81
C ALA A 218 -15.52 4.28 -19.27
N GLU A 219 -14.24 4.23 -19.59
CA GLU A 219 -13.32 3.21 -19.11
C GLU A 219 -13.02 3.37 -17.62
N ALA A 220 -12.85 4.61 -17.16
CA ALA A 220 -12.70 4.92 -15.75
C ALA A 220 -13.87 4.38 -14.89
N ILE A 221 -15.10 4.50 -15.39
CA ILE A 221 -16.30 3.94 -14.72
C ILE A 221 -16.19 2.41 -14.61
N GLY A 222 -15.70 1.72 -15.65
CA GLY A 222 -15.49 0.28 -15.61
C GLY A 222 -14.56 -0.17 -14.49
N TYR A 223 -13.45 0.55 -14.26
CA TYR A 223 -12.54 0.26 -13.13
C TYR A 223 -13.16 0.53 -11.76
N LEU A 224 -14.01 1.56 -11.64
CA LEU A 224 -14.75 1.81 -10.39
C LEU A 224 -15.78 0.71 -10.13
N GLU A 225 -16.45 0.21 -11.18
CA GLU A 225 -17.38 -0.92 -11.08
C GLU A 225 -16.65 -2.21 -10.67
N GLU A 226 -15.46 -2.47 -11.21
CA GLU A 226 -14.64 -3.60 -10.79
C GLU A 226 -14.22 -3.48 -9.31
N ALA A 227 -13.80 -2.30 -8.87
CA ALA A 227 -13.49 -2.06 -7.46
C ALA A 227 -14.70 -2.27 -6.53
N ILE A 228 -15.90 -1.84 -6.95
CA ILE A 228 -17.15 -2.09 -6.23
C ILE A 228 -17.46 -3.59 -6.20
N ALA A 229 -17.28 -4.31 -7.31
CA ALA A 229 -17.51 -5.75 -7.35
C ALA A 229 -16.57 -6.51 -6.40
N ARG A 230 -15.33 -6.04 -6.27
CA ARG A 230 -14.34 -6.62 -5.34
C ARG A 230 -14.64 -6.28 -3.88
N CYS A 231 -15.08 -5.06 -3.58
CA CYS A 231 -15.46 -4.64 -2.23
C CYS A 231 -16.74 -3.79 -2.26
N PRO A 232 -17.91 -4.43 -2.18
CA PRO A 232 -19.19 -3.74 -2.28
C PRO A 232 -19.41 -2.65 -1.20
N GLY A 233 -18.69 -2.72 -0.08
CA GLY A 233 -18.78 -1.74 1.02
C GLY A 233 -17.86 -0.55 0.91
N TRP A 234 -17.07 -0.45 -0.15
CA TRP A 234 -16.08 0.61 -0.25
C TRP A 234 -16.73 1.95 -0.64
N GLY A 235 -17.12 2.71 0.37
CA GLY A 235 -17.89 3.95 0.22
C GLY A 235 -17.19 5.02 -0.63
N GLN A 236 -15.85 5.10 -0.58
CA GLN A 236 -15.09 6.07 -1.38
C GLN A 236 -15.25 5.81 -2.89
N THR A 237 -15.25 4.55 -3.30
CA THR A 237 -15.42 4.17 -4.71
C THR A 237 -16.85 4.31 -5.18
N HIS A 238 -17.83 3.99 -4.34
CA HIS A 238 -19.23 4.33 -4.63
C HIS A 238 -19.41 5.84 -4.84
N ARG A 239 -18.81 6.67 -3.97
CA ARG A 239 -18.84 8.12 -4.14
C ARG A 239 -18.21 8.55 -5.47
N ALA A 240 -17.03 8.05 -5.79
CA ALA A 240 -16.35 8.36 -7.05
C ALA A 240 -17.17 7.93 -8.27
N TRP A 241 -17.76 6.73 -8.22
CA TRP A 241 -18.62 6.18 -9.27
C TRP A 241 -19.88 7.01 -9.48
N LEU A 242 -20.57 7.39 -8.40
CA LEU A 242 -21.75 8.27 -8.47
C LEU A 242 -21.37 9.62 -9.08
N ILE A 243 -20.33 10.28 -8.57
CA ILE A 243 -19.87 11.56 -9.13
C ILE A 243 -19.58 11.42 -10.62
N ALA A 244 -18.83 10.39 -11.02
CA ALA A 244 -18.48 10.17 -12.42
C ALA A 244 -19.68 9.92 -13.33
N LYS A 245 -20.59 9.01 -12.91
CA LYS A 245 -21.76 8.61 -13.69
C LYS A 245 -22.74 9.76 -13.90
N TYR A 246 -22.90 10.63 -12.89
CA TYR A 246 -23.85 11.74 -12.93
C TYR A 246 -23.25 13.08 -13.39
N ARG A 247 -21.92 13.26 -13.33
CA ARG A 247 -21.22 14.45 -13.89
C ARG A 247 -21.36 14.54 -15.41
N ARG A 248 -21.54 13.43 -16.12
CA ARG A 248 -21.79 13.40 -17.58
C ARG A 248 -23.15 13.96 -18.00
N LYS A 249 -24.06 14.26 -17.07
CA LYS A 249 -25.46 14.60 -17.38
C LYS A 249 -25.87 16.05 -17.08
N ASP A 250 -24.96 16.96 -16.70
CA ASP A 250 -25.32 18.30 -16.15
C ASP A 250 -26.37 18.22 -15.03
N ALA A 251 -26.40 17.08 -14.35
CA ALA A 251 -27.53 16.61 -13.58
C ALA A 251 -27.20 16.50 -12.09
N PHE A 252 -26.22 17.25 -11.59
CA PHE A 252 -25.91 17.17 -10.16
C PHE A 252 -27.12 17.53 -9.28
N MET A 253 -28.02 18.39 -9.77
CA MET A 253 -29.32 18.65 -9.13
C MET A 253 -30.36 17.54 -9.35
N ASN A 254 -30.32 16.84 -10.49
CA ASN A 254 -31.18 15.67 -10.74
C ASN A 254 -30.63 14.40 -10.09
N PHE A 255 -29.39 14.37 -9.57
CA PHE A 255 -28.84 13.25 -8.81
C PHE A 255 -29.75 12.90 -7.63
N TRP A 256 -30.16 13.88 -6.83
CA TRP A 256 -31.06 13.62 -5.70
C TRP A 256 -32.51 13.31 -6.12
N ARG A 257 -32.86 13.56 -7.39
CA ARG A 257 -34.22 13.40 -7.91
C ARG A 257 -34.42 12.08 -8.69
N ASP A 258 -33.41 11.68 -9.44
CA ASP A 258 -33.44 10.57 -10.40
C ASP A 258 -32.54 9.40 -9.96
N ALA A 259 -31.59 9.61 -9.03
CA ALA A 259 -30.90 8.48 -8.42
C ALA A 259 -31.90 7.74 -7.56
N ASP A 260 -32.10 6.45 -7.85
CA ASP A 260 -32.85 5.56 -6.99
C ASP A 260 -32.07 5.41 -5.67
N ILE A 261 -32.38 6.29 -4.71
CA ILE A 261 -31.78 6.27 -3.37
C ILE A 261 -32.00 4.89 -2.75
N ALA A 262 -33.10 4.20 -3.06
CA ALA A 262 -33.32 2.84 -2.59
C ALA A 262 -32.36 1.84 -3.25
N GLU A 263 -32.09 1.92 -4.56
CA GLU A 263 -31.07 1.10 -5.23
C GLU A 263 -29.66 1.37 -4.68
N ILE A 264 -29.26 2.65 -4.54
CA ILE A 264 -27.95 3.03 -4.00
C ILE A 264 -27.81 2.55 -2.55
N CYS A 265 -28.81 2.81 -1.71
CA CYS A 265 -28.83 2.31 -0.33
C CYS A 265 -28.88 0.78 -0.28
N ALA A 266 -29.57 0.10 -1.20
CA ALA A 266 -29.61 -1.35 -1.29
C ALA A 266 -28.27 -1.96 -1.73
N ARG A 267 -27.48 -1.25 -2.55
CA ARG A 267 -26.11 -1.64 -2.95
C ARG A 267 -25.05 -1.32 -1.90
N ILE A 268 -25.25 -0.29 -1.08
CA ILE A 268 -24.34 0.09 0.02
C ILE A 268 -24.62 -0.74 1.30
N ARG A 269 -25.89 -1.08 1.57
CA ARG A 269 -26.31 -1.91 2.73
C ARG A 269 -25.70 -3.32 2.85
N PRO A 270 -25.30 -4.06 1.79
CA PRO A 270 -24.87 -5.44 1.95
C PRO A 270 -23.51 -5.57 2.65
N ALA A 271 -22.72 -4.49 2.75
CA ALA A 271 -21.33 -4.61 3.13
C ALA A 271 -20.94 -3.99 4.48
N ASN A 272 -21.78 -3.15 5.10
CA ASN A 272 -21.49 -2.57 6.42
C ASN A 272 -22.61 -2.73 7.46
N THR A 273 -23.73 -3.40 7.14
CA THR A 273 -24.90 -3.46 8.05
C THR A 273 -25.61 -4.81 8.10
N THR A 274 -24.90 -5.93 8.23
CA THR A 274 -25.53 -7.23 8.57
C THR A 274 -25.67 -7.47 10.08
N GLY A 275 -25.26 -6.50 10.92
CA GLY A 275 -25.70 -6.42 12.31
C GLY A 275 -27.03 -5.67 12.43
N PRO A 276 -27.93 -6.05 13.37
CA PRO A 276 -29.04 -5.17 13.72
C PRO A 276 -28.47 -3.79 14.06
N LEU A 277 -29.15 -2.72 13.61
CA LEU A 277 -28.84 -1.35 14.05
C LEU A 277 -28.58 -1.41 15.56
N PRO A 278 -27.43 -0.94 16.08
CA PRO A 278 -27.28 -0.81 17.52
C PRO A 278 -28.51 -0.05 17.97
N LYS A 279 -29.34 -0.68 18.82
CA LYS A 279 -30.49 0.00 19.40
C LYS A 279 -29.93 1.33 19.88
N LEU A 280 -30.35 2.43 19.25
CA LEU A 280 -30.05 3.76 19.75
C LEU A 280 -30.38 3.66 21.22
N LYS A 281 -29.36 3.65 22.09
CA LYS A 281 -29.60 3.68 23.52
C LYS A 281 -30.36 4.97 23.66
N ALA A 282 -31.67 4.86 23.88
CA ALA A 282 -32.56 6.00 24.00
C ALA A 282 -31.81 6.99 24.85
N ASN A 283 -31.50 8.17 24.27
CA ASN A 283 -30.66 9.17 24.89
C ASN A 283 -31.10 9.24 26.34
N ARG A 284 -30.29 8.65 27.22
CA ARG A 284 -30.60 8.60 28.63
C ARG A 284 -30.33 10.04 29.00
N THR A 285 -31.39 10.84 28.98
CA THR A 285 -31.40 12.20 29.48
C THR A 285 -30.94 12.07 30.91
N THR A 286 -29.62 12.15 31.10
CA THR A 286 -29.03 12.39 32.39
C THR A 286 -29.50 13.80 32.72
N SER A 287 -30.65 13.89 33.37
CA SER A 287 -31.04 15.07 34.11
C SER A 287 -29.88 15.29 35.08
N LYS A 288 -28.99 16.22 34.72
CA LYS A 288 -28.03 16.77 35.66
C LYS A 288 -28.90 17.39 36.75
N LYS A 289 -29.08 16.65 37.85
CA LYS A 289 -29.53 17.23 39.13
C LYS A 289 -28.55 18.35 39.43
N ARG A 290 -28.99 19.58 39.14
CA ARG A 290 -28.30 20.82 39.47
C ARG A 290 -28.17 20.83 40.99
N LYS A 291 -26.98 20.50 41.50
CA LYS A 291 -26.64 20.70 42.92
C LYS A 291 -26.76 22.18 43.18
N THR A 292 -27.82 22.58 43.88
CA THR A 292 -27.93 23.89 44.52
C THR A 292 -26.78 24.02 45.51
N GLN A 293 -25.78 24.83 45.17
CA GLN A 293 -24.81 25.32 46.14
C GLN A 293 -25.55 26.28 47.07
N GLY A 294 -25.77 25.84 48.30
CA GLY A 294 -26.24 26.70 49.37
C GLY A 294 -25.17 27.76 49.68
N ALA A 295 -25.50 29.02 49.45
CA ALA A 295 -24.72 30.14 49.92
C ALA A 295 -24.82 30.20 51.46
N LYS A 296 -23.72 29.91 52.15
CA LYS A 296 -23.55 30.28 53.56
C LYS A 296 -23.36 31.79 53.62
N ARG A 297 -24.34 32.51 54.17
CA ARG A 297 -24.15 33.86 54.71
C ARG A 297 -23.55 33.72 56.10
N SER A 298 -22.34 34.23 56.29
CA SER A 298 -21.79 34.53 57.61
C SER A 298 -22.37 35.85 58.11
N ALA A 299 -22.77 35.84 59.39
CA ALA A 299 -23.15 36.99 60.19
C ALA A 299 -21.91 37.81 60.60
#